data_AF-A0A7J7W3L9-F1
#
_entry.id   AF-A0A7J7W3L9-F1
#
_cell.length_a   1.000
_cell.length_b   1.000
_cell.length_c   1.000
_cell.angle_alpha   90.00
_cell.angle_beta   90.00
_cell.angle_gamma   90.00
#
_symmetry.space_group_name_H-M   'P 1'
#
loop_
_entity.id
_entity.type
_entity.pdbx_description
1 polymer ?
#
loop_
_entity_poly.entity_id
_entity_poly.type
_entity_poly.pdbx_seq_one_letter_code
_entity_poly.pdbx_strand_id
1 'polypeptide(L)'
;MSTQIHKKKLLEDIKGEINSNTIIVGDFNTPLSPFNKSSKQKISKEIPILNDSLDQMELIDIFRTFHPKATEYTFFSNAHETFSKIDHILGHRQSLFKFKKIEIISSIFSDHNAIKLEINYNKNNPKKSNTWRLNSMLLNKDWVTKEIKE
;
A
#
# COMPACT_ATOMS: atom_id res chain seq x y z
N MET A 1 -6.14 -27.19 -1.96
CA MET A 1 -4.91 -26.47 -2.39
C MET A 1 -4.63 -25.38 -1.38
N SER A 2 -3.38 -25.17 -0.97
CA SER A 2 -3.07 -24.15 0.05
C SER A 2 -3.38 -22.74 -0.45
N THR A 3 -4.01 -21.94 0.42
CA THR A 3 -4.35 -20.53 0.21
C THR A 3 -3.13 -19.65 -0.10
N GLN A 4 -1.92 -20.07 0.31
CA GLN A 4 -0.68 -19.33 0.05
C GLN A 4 -0.18 -19.44 -1.38
N ILE A 5 -0.41 -20.59 -2.02
CA ILE A 5 -0.04 -20.82 -3.42
C ILE A 5 -0.83 -19.86 -4.33
N HIS A 6 -2.10 -19.62 -4.01
CA HIS A 6 -2.95 -18.68 -4.75
C HIS A 6 -2.47 -17.23 -4.61
N LYS A 7 -2.06 -16.81 -3.41
CA LYS A 7 -1.53 -15.45 -3.18
C LYS A 7 -0.20 -15.23 -3.91
N LYS A 8 0.68 -16.23 -3.89
CA LYS A 8 1.91 -16.18 -4.68
C LYS A 8 1.60 -16.02 -6.17
N LYS A 9 0.69 -16.84 -6.70
CA LYS A 9 0.27 -16.77 -8.10
C LYS A 9 -0.29 -15.39 -8.45
N LEU A 10 -1.14 -14.82 -7.61
CA LEU A 10 -1.66 -13.47 -7.79
C LEU A 10 -0.54 -12.43 -7.86
N LEU A 11 0.45 -12.50 -6.97
CA LEU A 11 1.61 -11.60 -6.99
C LEU A 11 2.44 -11.77 -8.27
N GLU A 12 2.59 -13.00 -8.77
CA GLU A 12 3.27 -13.27 -10.04
C GLU A 12 2.51 -12.71 -11.23
N ASP A 13 1.17 -12.84 -11.25
CA ASP A 13 0.31 -12.34 -12.32
C ASP A 13 0.39 -10.82 -12.44
N ILE A 14 0.43 -10.10 -11.31
CA ILE A 14 0.52 -8.63 -11.28
C ILE A 14 1.96 -8.10 -11.31
N LYS A 15 2.98 -8.98 -11.39
CA LYS A 15 4.39 -8.58 -11.27
C LYS A 15 4.80 -7.52 -12.30
N GLY A 16 4.27 -7.60 -13.51
CA GLY A 16 4.53 -6.62 -14.57
C GLY A 16 3.98 -5.21 -14.30
N GLU A 17 3.04 -5.09 -13.35
CA GLU A 17 2.40 -3.83 -12.97
C GLU A 17 3.05 -3.19 -11.73
N ILE A 18 3.90 -3.94 -11.02
CA ILE A 18 4.59 -3.46 -9.83
C ILE A 18 5.80 -2.61 -10.24
N ASN A 19 5.81 -1.36 -9.80
CA ASN A 19 6.95 -0.46 -9.93
C ASN A 19 7.27 0.21 -8.60
N SER A 20 8.27 1.10 -8.59
CA SER A 20 8.71 1.76 -7.36
C SER A 20 7.60 2.58 -6.68
N ASN A 21 6.58 3.05 -7.39
CA ASN A 21 5.46 3.80 -6.82
C ASN A 21 4.26 2.93 -6.41
N THR A 22 4.32 1.61 -6.60
CA THR A 22 3.22 0.70 -6.27
C THR A 22 3.16 0.45 -4.75
N ILE A 23 1.93 0.49 -4.23
CA ILE A 23 1.60 0.10 -2.86
C ILE A 23 0.47 -0.93 -2.96
N ILE A 24 0.66 -2.08 -2.32
CA ILE A 24 -0.34 -3.15 -2.27
C ILE A 24 -0.93 -3.16 -0.86
N VAL A 25 -2.25 -3.09 -0.75
CA VAL A 25 -2.96 -3.04 0.53
C VAL A 25 -4.08 -4.07 0.52
N GLY A 26 -4.24 -4.76 1.64
CA GLY A 26 -5.42 -5.61 1.84
C GLY A 26 -5.30 -6.53 3.05
N ASP A 27 -6.35 -7.31 3.23
CA ASP A 27 -6.37 -8.48 4.11
C ASP A 27 -5.76 -9.67 3.38
N PHE A 28 -4.57 -10.07 3.81
CA PHE A 28 -3.87 -11.22 3.23
C PHE A 28 -4.27 -12.50 3.95
N ASN A 29 -5.07 -12.48 5.02
CA ASN A 29 -5.40 -13.64 5.84
C ASN A 29 -4.16 -14.47 6.24
N THR A 30 -3.01 -13.82 6.39
CA THR A 30 -1.73 -14.49 6.61
C THR A 30 -0.73 -13.56 7.28
N PRO A 31 -0.17 -13.96 8.43
CA PRO A 31 0.92 -13.22 9.03
C PRO A 31 2.25 -13.50 8.31
N LEU A 32 2.93 -12.44 7.89
CA LEU A 32 4.23 -12.53 7.18
C LEU A 32 5.47 -12.71 8.09
N SER A 33 5.33 -12.60 9.42
CA SER A 33 6.43 -12.63 10.38
C SER A 33 6.01 -13.28 11.70
N PRO A 34 6.94 -13.87 12.49
CA PRO A 34 6.61 -14.44 13.80
C PRO A 34 5.98 -13.43 14.75
N PHE A 35 6.39 -12.17 14.66
CA PHE A 35 5.86 -11.07 15.47
C PHE A 35 4.43 -10.66 15.07
N ASN A 36 3.90 -11.18 13.96
CA ASN A 36 2.53 -10.94 13.52
C ASN A 36 1.53 -11.93 14.13
N LYS A 37 1.93 -12.80 15.06
CA LYS A 37 1.04 -13.65 15.86
C LYS A 37 1.33 -13.50 17.34
N SER A 38 0.30 -13.54 18.19
CA SER A 38 0.48 -13.67 19.65
C SER A 38 0.88 -15.09 20.06
N SER A 39 0.41 -16.10 19.33
CA SER A 39 0.76 -17.50 19.58
C SER A 39 2.21 -17.77 19.17
N LYS A 40 2.95 -18.53 19.97
CA LYS A 40 4.28 -19.08 19.59
C LYS A 40 4.21 -20.23 18.58
N GLN A 41 3.04 -20.47 17.97
CA GLN A 41 2.89 -21.53 16.97
C GLN A 41 3.81 -21.28 15.78
N LYS A 42 4.39 -22.37 15.27
CA LYS A 42 5.29 -22.32 14.13
C LYS A 42 4.54 -21.77 12.92
N ILE A 43 5.19 -20.83 12.24
CA ILE A 43 4.72 -20.31 10.95
C ILE A 43 4.64 -21.47 9.95
N SER A 44 3.62 -21.47 9.08
CA SER A 44 3.50 -22.43 7.98
C SER A 44 4.78 -22.48 7.14
N LYS A 45 5.15 -23.66 6.66
CA LYS A 45 6.31 -23.87 5.77
C LYS A 45 6.20 -23.09 4.45
N GLU A 46 5.01 -22.62 4.11
CA GLU A 46 4.73 -21.90 2.85
C GLU A 46 4.93 -20.38 2.97
N ILE A 47 5.03 -19.83 4.19
CA ILE A 47 5.26 -18.39 4.39
C ILE A 47 6.67 -17.97 3.97
N PRO A 48 7.74 -18.75 4.22
CA PRO A 48 9.04 -18.50 3.59
C PRO A 48 8.95 -18.35 2.08
N ILE A 49 8.19 -19.23 1.40
CA ILE A 49 8.03 -19.18 -0.07
C ILE A 49 7.35 -17.87 -0.52
N LEU A 50 6.35 -17.42 0.24
CA LEU A 50 5.68 -16.14 -0.02
C LEU A 50 6.63 -14.96 0.23
N ASN A 51 7.37 -14.96 1.34
CA ASN A 51 8.33 -13.92 1.67
C ASN A 51 9.47 -13.84 0.64
N ASP A 52 9.98 -14.98 0.17
CA ASP A 52 10.97 -15.04 -0.90
C ASP A 52 10.44 -14.41 -2.20
N SER A 53 9.14 -14.64 -2.50
CA SER A 53 8.50 -14.04 -3.68
C SER A 53 8.35 -12.52 -3.54
N LEU A 54 8.02 -12.03 -2.34
CA LEU A 54 7.98 -10.60 -2.02
C LEU A 54 9.37 -9.96 -2.15
N ASP A 55 10.41 -10.62 -1.64
CA ASP A 55 11.79 -10.15 -1.73
C ASP A 55 12.27 -10.10 -3.19
N GLN A 56 11.93 -11.09 -4.03
CA GLN A 56 12.21 -11.08 -5.48
C GLN A 56 11.52 -9.93 -6.24
N MET A 57 10.41 -9.42 -5.71
CA MET A 57 9.69 -8.26 -6.26
C MET A 57 10.12 -6.94 -5.61
N GLU A 58 11.15 -6.97 -4.76
CA GLU A 58 11.61 -5.86 -3.95
C GLU A 58 10.49 -5.22 -3.08
N LEU A 59 9.49 -6.00 -2.70
CA LEU A 59 8.40 -5.55 -1.83
C LEU A 59 8.74 -5.79 -0.37
N ILE A 60 8.41 -4.80 0.47
CA ILE A 60 8.59 -4.86 1.92
C ILE A 60 7.25 -4.65 2.63
N ASP A 61 7.03 -5.33 3.76
CA ASP A 61 5.96 -4.94 4.70
C ASP A 61 6.38 -3.63 5.37
N ILE A 62 5.68 -2.55 5.04
CA ILE A 62 6.02 -1.20 5.51
C ILE A 62 5.88 -1.12 7.03
N PHE A 63 4.83 -1.73 7.60
CA PHE A 63 4.60 -1.69 9.05
C PHE A 63 5.76 -2.36 9.78
N ARG A 64 6.17 -3.56 9.32
CA ARG A 64 7.27 -4.29 9.94
C ARG A 64 8.62 -3.61 9.73
N THR A 65 8.77 -2.83 8.66
CA THR A 65 9.98 -2.03 8.42
C THR A 65 10.12 -0.89 9.43
N PHE A 66 9.03 -0.19 9.74
CA PHE A 66 9.01 0.89 10.74
C PHE A 66 9.01 0.36 12.18
N HIS A 67 8.38 -0.79 12.41
CA HIS A 67 8.20 -1.37 13.75
C HIS A 67 8.65 -2.85 13.80
N PRO A 68 9.96 -3.15 13.68
CA PRO A 68 10.46 -4.51 13.51
C PRO A 68 10.02 -5.50 14.58
N LYS A 69 9.84 -5.04 15.82
CA LYS A 69 9.50 -5.88 16.99
C LYS A 69 8.12 -5.57 17.59
N ALA A 70 7.31 -4.73 16.96
CA ALA A 70 5.99 -4.41 17.49
C ALA A 70 5.07 -5.63 17.52
N THR A 71 4.30 -5.73 18.60
CA THR A 71 3.29 -6.75 18.87
C THR A 71 1.88 -6.16 18.76
N GLU A 72 1.67 -5.35 17.73
CA GLU A 72 0.36 -4.78 17.38
C GLU A 72 -0.29 -5.66 16.30
N TYR A 73 -1.61 -5.82 16.40
CA TYR A 73 -2.37 -6.80 15.63
C TYR A 73 -3.58 -6.16 14.97
N THR A 74 -4.00 -6.74 13.85
CA THR A 74 -5.14 -6.23 13.08
C THR A 74 -6.39 -7.04 13.28
N PHE A 75 -6.29 -8.28 13.73
CA PHE A 75 -7.42 -9.19 13.87
C PHE A 75 -7.32 -10.03 15.15
N PHE A 76 -8.48 -10.28 15.76
CA PHE A 76 -8.65 -11.22 16.88
C PHE A 76 -9.51 -12.41 16.46
N SER A 77 -8.96 -13.62 16.58
CA SER A 77 -9.69 -14.85 16.33
C SER A 77 -10.35 -15.34 17.62
N ASN A 78 -11.69 -15.24 17.70
CA ASN A 78 -12.43 -15.71 18.87
C ASN A 78 -12.31 -17.24 19.08
N ALA A 79 -12.31 -18.02 17.99
CA ALA A 79 -12.24 -19.49 18.06
C ALA A 79 -10.91 -20.03 18.63
N HIS A 80 -9.85 -19.23 18.53
CA HIS A 80 -8.51 -19.61 18.97
C HIS A 80 -7.96 -18.70 20.05
N GLU A 81 -8.73 -17.69 20.48
CA GLU A 81 -8.34 -16.66 21.44
C GLU A 81 -6.96 -16.05 21.14
N THR A 82 -6.69 -15.79 19.86
CA THR A 82 -5.37 -15.32 19.40
C THR A 82 -5.46 -14.04 18.60
N PHE A 83 -4.42 -13.23 18.71
CA PHE A 83 -4.25 -12.02 17.93
C PHE A 83 -3.30 -12.27 16.77
N SER A 84 -3.63 -11.70 15.62
CA SER A 84 -2.79 -11.77 14.44
C SER A 84 -2.81 -10.46 13.64
N LYS A 85 -1.69 -10.16 12.98
CA LYS A 85 -1.62 -9.12 11.96
C LYS A 85 -1.69 -9.81 10.60
N ILE A 86 -2.85 -9.71 9.97
CA ILE A 86 -3.15 -10.33 8.65
C ILE A 86 -3.47 -9.30 7.58
N ASP A 87 -3.64 -8.03 7.97
CA ASP A 87 -3.73 -6.90 7.07
C ASP A 87 -2.33 -6.33 6.84
N HIS A 88 -1.99 -6.08 5.57
CA HIS A 88 -0.66 -5.64 5.17
C HIS A 88 -0.73 -4.47 4.19
N ILE A 89 0.21 -3.56 4.37
CA ILE A 89 0.56 -2.53 3.39
C ILE A 89 1.98 -2.86 2.94
N LEU A 90 2.09 -3.33 1.70
CA LEU A 90 3.36 -3.63 1.04
C LEU A 90 3.76 -2.45 0.15
N GLY A 91 5.04 -2.13 0.13
CA GLY A 91 5.58 -1.10 -0.76
C GLY A 91 6.93 -1.51 -1.33
N HIS A 92 7.31 -0.89 -2.44
CA HIS A 92 8.63 -1.13 -3.02
C HIS A 92 9.74 -0.61 -2.10
N ARG A 93 10.82 -1.39 -1.95
CA ARG A 93 11.98 -1.09 -1.09
C ARG A 93 12.57 0.29 -1.39
N GLN A 94 12.69 0.64 -2.66
CA GLN A 94 13.19 1.95 -3.10
C GLN A 94 12.31 3.12 -2.69
N SER A 95 11.03 2.91 -2.38
CA SER A 95 10.10 3.98 -1.96
C SER A 95 10.04 4.19 -0.47
N LEU A 96 10.90 3.53 0.32
CA LEU A 96 10.91 3.66 1.78
C LEU A 96 11.02 5.13 2.24
N PHE A 97 11.81 5.94 1.54
CA PHE A 97 11.99 7.36 1.84
C PHE A 97 10.71 8.21 1.69
N LYS A 98 9.69 7.71 0.99
CA LYS A 98 8.40 8.38 0.81
C LYS A 98 7.46 8.14 1.99
N PHE A 99 7.68 7.11 2.79
CA PHE A 99 6.80 6.78 3.90
C PHE A 99 7.20 7.56 5.15
N LYS A 100 6.24 8.23 5.79
CA LYS A 100 6.48 9.09 6.95
C LYS A 100 6.14 8.39 8.26
N LYS A 101 4.96 7.78 8.33
CA LYS A 101 4.42 7.13 9.53
C LYS A 101 3.49 6.01 9.12
N ILE A 102 3.47 4.93 9.89
CA ILE A 102 2.48 3.88 9.76
C ILE A 102 2.01 3.46 11.16
N GLU A 103 0.71 3.30 11.34
CA GLU A 103 0.08 2.98 12.63
C GLU A 103 -1.14 2.08 12.44
N ILE A 104 -1.42 1.24 13.44
CA ILE A 104 -2.66 0.45 13.52
C ILE A 104 -3.67 1.24 14.36
N ILE A 105 -4.88 1.38 13.85
CA ILE A 105 -5.98 2.12 14.48
C ILE A 105 -7.06 1.11 14.85
N SER A 106 -7.39 1.05 16.14
CA SER A 106 -8.47 0.19 16.62
C SER A 106 -9.79 0.58 15.96
N SER A 107 -10.52 -0.41 15.46
CA SER A 107 -11.83 -0.22 14.83
C SER A 107 -12.94 -0.70 15.76
N ILE A 108 -14.02 0.07 15.86
CA ILE A 108 -15.28 -0.36 16.52
C ILE A 108 -16.31 -0.88 15.53
N PHE A 109 -16.07 -0.70 14.22
CA PHE A 109 -17.02 -1.00 13.15
C PHE A 109 -16.70 -2.31 12.42
N SER A 110 -15.57 -2.93 12.73
CA SER A 110 -15.07 -4.13 12.07
C SER A 110 -14.34 -5.00 13.09
N ASP A 111 -14.32 -6.30 12.83
CA ASP A 111 -13.44 -7.27 13.51
C ASP A 111 -11.96 -7.11 13.11
N HIS A 112 -11.68 -6.27 12.10
CA HIS A 112 -10.35 -5.82 11.73
C HIS A 112 -10.07 -4.37 12.17
N ASN A 113 -8.90 -4.16 12.78
CA ASN A 113 -8.31 -2.83 12.99
C ASN A 113 -7.78 -2.27 11.67
N ALA A 114 -7.91 -0.96 11.48
CA ALA A 114 -7.41 -0.29 10.29
C ALA A 114 -5.88 -0.09 10.35
N ILE A 115 -5.23 -0.02 9.18
CA ILE A 115 -3.83 0.41 9.08
C ILE A 115 -3.80 1.75 8.35
N LYS A 116 -3.18 2.76 8.96
CA LYS A 116 -2.99 4.08 8.37
C LYS A 116 -1.53 4.27 7.98
N LEU A 117 -1.29 4.56 6.71
CA LEU A 117 0.01 4.95 6.17
C LEU A 117 0.00 6.43 5.79
N GLU A 118 0.92 7.21 6.36
CA GLU A 118 1.21 8.59 5.95
C GLU A 118 2.36 8.60 4.94
N ILE A 119 2.13 9.17 3.77
CA ILE A 119 3.10 9.27 2.68
C ILE A 119 3.52 10.73 2.52
N ASN A 120 4.82 10.99 2.49
CA ASN A 120 5.39 12.29 2.17
C ASN A 120 5.42 12.47 0.65
N TYR A 121 4.38 13.11 0.11
CA TYR A 121 4.40 13.58 -1.26
C TYR A 121 5.23 14.86 -1.33
N ASN A 122 6.39 14.79 -1.99
CA ASN A 122 7.25 15.95 -2.17
C ASN A 122 6.47 17.05 -2.93
N LYS A 123 6.10 18.14 -2.24
CA LYS A 123 5.41 19.31 -2.82
C LYS A 123 6.25 20.02 -3.90
N ASN A 124 7.49 19.59 -4.11
CA ASN A 124 8.43 20.19 -5.05
C ASN A 124 8.16 19.84 -6.53
N ASN A 125 7.14 19.04 -6.83
CA ASN A 125 6.50 19.23 -8.13
C ASN A 125 5.75 20.54 -8.03
N PRO A 126 6.21 21.65 -8.67
CA PRO A 126 5.35 22.82 -8.78
C PRO A 126 4.04 22.28 -9.31
N LYS A 127 2.93 22.55 -8.61
CA LYS A 127 1.60 22.31 -9.16
C LYS A 127 1.72 22.85 -10.58
N LYS A 128 1.65 22.00 -11.60
CA LYS A 128 1.40 22.48 -12.95
C LYS A 128 0.03 23.10 -12.80
N SER A 129 0.04 24.39 -12.52
CA SER A 129 -1.11 25.23 -12.65
C SER A 129 -1.43 25.11 -14.12
N ASN A 130 -2.30 24.18 -14.46
CA ASN A 130 -3.02 24.19 -15.73
C ASN A 130 -3.98 25.38 -15.65
N THR A 131 -3.43 26.58 -15.45
CA THR A 131 -4.14 27.82 -15.69
C THR A 131 -4.29 27.88 -17.18
N TRP A 132 -5.51 27.61 -17.66
CA TRP A 132 -5.93 27.97 -19.00
C TRP A 132 -5.67 29.45 -19.18
N ARG A 133 -4.54 29.79 -19.81
CA ARG A 133 -4.22 31.16 -20.18
C ARG A 133 -4.71 31.34 -21.60
N LEU A 134 -5.71 32.19 -21.77
CA LEU A 134 -6.15 32.60 -23.10
C LEU A 134 -4.94 33.14 -23.86
N ASN A 135 -4.68 32.59 -25.05
CA ASN A 135 -3.67 33.15 -25.95
C ASN A 135 -4.19 34.49 -26.47
N SER A 136 -3.69 35.59 -25.92
CA SER A 136 -4.13 36.95 -26.28
C SER A 136 -3.88 37.30 -27.74
N MET A 137 -2.99 36.60 -28.45
CA MET A 137 -2.83 36.80 -29.90
C MET A 137 -4.07 36.36 -30.69
N LEU A 138 -4.90 35.46 -30.16
CA LEU A 138 -6.16 35.08 -30.80
C LEU A 138 -7.17 36.23 -30.82
N LEU A 139 -7.11 37.11 -29.82
CA LEU A 139 -7.96 38.31 -29.76
C LEU A 139 -7.58 39.37 -30.80
N ASN A 140 -6.41 39.26 -31.44
CA ASN A 140 -6.02 40.13 -32.54
C ASN A 140 -6.59 39.68 -33.90
N LYS A 141 -7.30 38.55 -33.96
CA LYS A 141 -7.93 38.09 -35.19
C LYS A 141 -9.37 38.60 -35.25
N ASP A 142 -9.69 39.33 -36.31
CA ASP A 142 -11.01 39.95 -36.50
C ASP A 142 -12.18 38.94 -36.47
N TRP A 143 -11.97 37.72 -36.98
CA TRP A 143 -13.01 36.69 -36.94
C TRP A 143 -13.31 36.20 -35.52
N VAL A 144 -12.28 36.08 -34.66
CA VAL A 144 -12.42 35.66 -33.27
C VAL A 144 -13.20 36.70 -32.46
N THR A 145 -12.94 37.99 -32.70
CA THR A 145 -13.63 39.07 -31.98
C THR A 145 -15.08 39.29 -32.43
N LYS A 146 -15.43 38.87 -33.65
CA LYS A 146 -16.83 38.86 -34.13
C LYS A 146 -17.65 37.75 -33.46
N GLU A 147 -17.07 36.57 -33.35
CA GLU A 147 -17.73 35.37 -32.78
C GLU A 147 -17.95 35.49 -31.25
N ILE A 148 -17.13 36.27 -30.54
CA ILE A 148 -17.29 36.52 -29.09
C ILE A 148 -18.38 37.56 -28.78
N LYS A 149 -18.79 38.38 -29.76
CA LYS A 149 -19.74 39.49 -29.57
C LYS A 149 -21.21 39.12 -29.78
N GLU A 150 -21.48 37.90 -30.26
CA GLU A 150 -22.82 37.30 -30.33
C GLU A 150 -23.13 36.50 -29.05
#